data_AF-A0A445LZ73-F1
#
_entry.id   AF-A0A445LZ73-F1
#
_cell.length_a   1.000
_cell.length_b   1.000
_cell.length_c   1.000
_cell.angle_alpha   90.00
_cell.angle_beta   90.00
_cell.angle_gamma   90.00
#
_symmetry.space_group_name_H-M   'P 1'
#
loop_
_entity.id
_entity.type
_entity.pdbx_description
1 polymer ?
#
loop_
_entity_poly.entity_id
_entity_poly.type
_entity_poly.pdbx_seq_one_letter_code
_entity_poly.pdbx_strand_id
1 'polypeptide(L)'
;MVLEPIARLSSPPISVALSAYIGGSPILAASVEGGFQITIPCSMSTEKYDVLLVRLNGKNYSAWAFQFQIFVTGKDLWGHVDGNSPIPDKDTTKVEHAKWTVKDAQVMAWILGSIDPNIVLNLRPYKTAATMWNYLKKVYSQNNEARRFQLEHDIATFRQDSLSISDFYSQFINLWAKYTDIVYADLPYEGLSSVQTVHETTKRDQFLMKLRSDFEGIRSNLMNRNPVPSLDACFNDLLHQEQRLLT
;
A
#
# COMPACT_ATOMS: atom_id res chain seq x y z
N MET A 1 -81.93 -11.19 2.51
CA MET A 1 -82.43 -12.32 3.31
C MET A 1 -82.57 -13.51 2.37
N VAL A 2 -81.79 -14.59 2.60
CA VAL A 2 -82.15 -16.00 2.31
C VAL A 2 -82.17 -16.38 0.81
N LEU A 3 -81.56 -17.45 0.27
CA LEU A 3 -80.79 -18.62 0.70
C LEU A 3 -80.11 -19.22 -0.57
N GLU A 4 -79.03 -19.98 -0.42
CA GLU A 4 -78.47 -20.89 -1.45
C GLU A 4 -79.47 -21.97 -1.93
N PRO A 5 -79.13 -22.71 -3.01
CA PRO A 5 -78.95 -24.16 -2.77
C PRO A 5 -77.75 -24.83 -3.48
N ILE A 6 -77.38 -25.94 -2.84
CA ILE A 6 -76.24 -26.85 -2.97
C ILE A 6 -76.37 -27.85 -4.14
N ALA A 7 -75.22 -28.30 -4.67
CA ALA A 7 -74.83 -29.68 -5.08
C ALA A 7 -73.99 -29.67 -6.39
N ARG A 8 -72.91 -30.45 -6.64
CA ARG A 8 -72.46 -31.77 -6.16
C ARG A 8 -70.93 -31.90 -6.21
N LEU A 9 -70.45 -32.89 -5.44
CA LEU A 9 -69.09 -33.39 -5.30
C LEU A 9 -68.44 -33.86 -6.62
N SER A 10 -67.15 -33.54 -6.76
CA SER A 10 -66.15 -34.36 -7.45
C SER A 10 -64.81 -34.17 -6.74
N SER A 11 -64.39 -35.19 -5.97
CA SER A 11 -63.11 -35.26 -5.29
C SER A 11 -61.99 -35.76 -6.22
N PRO A 12 -60.80 -35.14 -6.21
CA PRO A 12 -59.54 -35.82 -6.53
C PRO A 12 -58.70 -35.99 -5.23
N PRO A 13 -57.61 -36.78 -5.29
CA PRO A 13 -57.23 -37.64 -4.17
C PRO A 13 -56.44 -36.91 -3.08
N ILE A 14 -56.64 -37.40 -1.87
CA ILE A 14 -55.77 -37.16 -0.72
C ILE A 14 -54.37 -37.65 -1.11
N SER A 15 -53.41 -36.74 -1.27
CA SER A 15 -52.00 -37.07 -1.12
C SER A 15 -51.48 -36.35 0.11
N VAL A 16 -51.16 -37.16 1.11
CA VAL A 16 -50.64 -36.78 2.41
C VAL A 16 -49.31 -36.06 2.21
N ALA A 17 -49.26 -34.75 2.43
CA ALA A 17 -48.00 -34.04 2.54
C ALA A 17 -47.35 -34.39 3.88
N LEU A 18 -46.38 -35.31 3.86
CA LEU A 18 -45.46 -35.50 4.98
C LEU A 18 -44.59 -34.23 5.07
N SER A 19 -44.84 -33.40 6.09
CA SER A 19 -43.95 -32.30 6.45
C SER A 19 -42.68 -32.86 7.11
N ALA A 20 -41.59 -32.96 6.35
CA ALA A 20 -40.26 -33.07 6.93
C ALA A 20 -39.68 -31.65 7.09
N TYR A 21 -39.59 -31.19 8.34
CA TYR A 21 -38.94 -29.94 8.71
C TYR A 21 -37.49 -30.23 9.13
N ILE A 22 -36.52 -29.75 8.34
CA ILE A 22 -35.18 -29.39 8.85
C ILE A 22 -34.72 -28.12 8.11
N GLY A 23 -34.53 -27.03 8.86
CA GLY A 23 -33.80 -25.82 8.43
C GLY A 23 -34.58 -24.85 7.54
N GLY A 24 -35.22 -23.84 8.17
CA GLY A 24 -36.14 -22.91 7.52
C GLY A 24 -35.56 -22.04 6.40
N SER A 25 -36.16 -22.14 5.22
CA SER A 25 -36.54 -21.02 4.33
C SER A 25 -37.57 -21.56 3.31
N PRO A 26 -38.66 -20.83 3.00
CA PRO A 26 -39.69 -21.32 2.09
C PRO A 26 -39.24 -21.23 0.64
N ILE A 27 -39.33 -22.33 -0.11
CA ILE A 27 -39.22 -22.32 -1.57
C ILE A 27 -40.63 -22.10 -2.14
N LEU A 28 -40.89 -20.89 -2.65
CA LEU A 28 -42.07 -20.61 -3.48
C LEU A 28 -41.85 -21.26 -4.85
N ALA A 29 -42.58 -22.32 -5.15
CA ALA A 29 -42.64 -22.90 -6.48
C ALA A 29 -43.44 -21.97 -7.40
N ALA A 30 -42.78 -21.32 -8.35
CA ALA A 30 -43.44 -20.59 -9.44
C ALA A 30 -43.56 -21.51 -10.67
N SER A 31 -44.80 -21.65 -11.15
CA SER A 31 -45.16 -22.35 -12.38
C SER A 31 -44.55 -21.65 -13.60
N VAL A 32 -43.99 -22.44 -14.53
CA VAL A 32 -43.33 -21.94 -15.74
C VAL A 32 -44.37 -21.78 -16.86
N GLU A 33 -44.60 -20.54 -17.29
CA GLU A 33 -45.12 -20.25 -18.63
C GLU A 33 -44.15 -19.31 -19.37
N GLY A 34 -43.58 -19.86 -20.46
CA GLY A 34 -43.11 -19.17 -21.66
C GLY A 34 -42.45 -17.78 -21.53
N GLY A 35 -41.13 -17.76 -21.40
CA GLY A 35 -40.30 -16.58 -21.67
C GLY A 35 -38.87 -16.81 -21.19
N PHE A 36 -37.91 -16.92 -22.11
CA PHE A 36 -36.52 -17.20 -21.79
C PHE A 36 -35.88 -15.98 -21.11
N GLN A 37 -35.91 -15.95 -19.77
CA GLN A 37 -35.11 -15.04 -18.96
C GLN A 37 -33.89 -15.79 -18.45
N ILE A 38 -32.72 -15.42 -18.97
CA ILE A 38 -31.44 -15.82 -18.39
C ILE A 38 -31.31 -15.07 -17.06
N THR A 39 -31.76 -15.69 -15.98
CA THR A 39 -31.45 -15.21 -14.64
C THR A 39 -29.99 -15.54 -14.36
N ILE A 40 -29.11 -14.57 -14.60
CA ILE A 40 -27.75 -14.62 -14.06
C ILE A 40 -27.89 -14.47 -12.55
N PRO A 41 -27.45 -15.43 -11.71
CA PRO A 41 -27.36 -15.19 -10.30
C PRO A 41 -26.19 -14.22 -10.07
N CYS A 42 -26.50 -12.92 -10.08
CA CYS A 42 -25.59 -11.90 -9.59
C CYS A 42 -25.62 -11.95 -8.06
N SER A 43 -24.94 -12.95 -7.49
CA SER A 43 -24.42 -12.87 -6.14
C SER A 43 -22.94 -13.19 -6.17
N MET A 44 -22.18 -12.41 -6.94
CA MET A 44 -20.83 -12.09 -6.49
C MET A 44 -21.05 -11.17 -5.30
N SER A 45 -21.03 -11.74 -4.09
CA SER A 45 -20.70 -10.97 -2.91
C SER A 45 -19.33 -10.35 -3.19
N THR A 46 -19.32 -9.14 -3.74
CA THR A 46 -18.18 -8.24 -3.61
C THR A 46 -18.07 -8.00 -2.13
N GLU A 47 -17.34 -8.87 -1.44
CA GLU A 47 -16.71 -8.49 -0.19
C GLU A 47 -15.96 -7.21 -0.52
N LYS A 48 -16.53 -6.10 -0.05
CA LYS A 48 -15.94 -4.77 -0.06
C LYS A 48 -14.70 -4.84 0.81
N TYR A 49 -13.65 -5.47 0.31
CA TYR A 49 -12.32 -5.05 0.65
C TYR A 49 -12.11 -3.79 -0.18
N ASP A 50 -12.74 -2.69 0.24
CA ASP A 50 -12.14 -1.36 0.13
C ASP A 50 -10.84 -1.46 0.93
N VAL A 51 -9.84 -2.19 0.41
CA VAL A 51 -8.51 -2.17 0.95
C VAL A 51 -8.11 -0.73 0.81
N LEU A 52 -7.75 -0.14 1.94
CA LEU A 52 -7.25 1.22 2.13
C LEU A 52 -5.93 1.45 1.37
N LEU A 53 -5.85 1.02 0.12
CA LEU A 53 -4.76 1.29 -0.80
C LEU A 53 -4.85 2.78 -1.11
N VAL A 54 -3.85 3.50 -0.63
CA VAL A 54 -3.59 4.89 -1.01
C VAL A 54 -3.56 4.95 -2.54
N ARG A 55 -4.43 5.75 -3.15
CA ARG A 55 -4.53 5.84 -4.61
C ARG A 55 -3.27 6.48 -5.21
N LEU A 56 -2.69 5.88 -6.25
CA LEU A 56 -1.53 6.46 -6.94
C LEU A 56 -1.94 7.74 -7.68
N ASN A 57 -1.37 8.87 -7.28
CA ASN A 57 -1.62 10.20 -7.87
C ASN A 57 -0.39 10.78 -8.60
N GLY A 58 0.61 9.93 -8.82
CA GLY A 58 1.87 10.26 -9.49
C GLY A 58 2.94 10.86 -8.58
N LYS A 59 2.63 11.25 -7.34
CA LYS A 59 3.61 11.78 -6.36
C LYS A 59 3.90 10.83 -5.21
N ASN A 60 3.08 9.81 -5.02
CA ASN A 60 3.09 8.91 -3.86
C ASN A 60 3.43 7.46 -4.25
N TYR A 61 4.27 7.27 -5.28
CA TYR A 61 4.59 5.95 -5.80
C TYR A 61 5.14 5.00 -4.73
N SER A 62 6.03 5.47 -3.87
CA SER A 62 6.62 4.67 -2.78
C SER A 62 5.54 4.08 -1.86
N ALA A 63 4.71 4.94 -1.27
CA ALA A 63 3.64 4.54 -0.34
C ALA A 63 2.60 3.63 -1.01
N TRP A 64 2.18 3.95 -2.25
CA TRP A 64 1.27 3.10 -3.03
C TRP A 64 1.89 1.73 -3.31
N ALA A 65 3.13 1.69 -3.78
CA ALA A 65 3.81 0.46 -4.15
C ALA A 65 3.99 -0.48 -2.95
N PHE A 66 4.37 0.06 -1.79
CA PHE A 66 4.48 -0.67 -0.54
C PHE A 66 3.15 -1.32 -0.12
N GLN A 67 2.06 -0.54 -0.09
CA GLN A 67 0.75 -1.07 0.28
C GLN A 67 0.22 -2.08 -0.74
N PHE A 68 0.43 -1.84 -2.02
CA PHE A 68 0.04 -2.74 -3.10
C PHE A 68 0.80 -4.07 -3.01
N GLN A 69 2.10 -4.02 -2.72
CA GLN A 69 2.93 -5.21 -2.52
C GLN A 69 2.42 -6.06 -1.36
N ILE A 70 2.14 -5.47 -0.20
CA ILE A 70 1.58 -6.18 0.96
C ILE A 70 0.24 -6.83 0.59
N PHE A 71 -0.65 -6.07 -0.05
CA PHE A 71 -1.97 -6.56 -0.45
C PHE A 71 -1.88 -7.77 -1.39
N VAL A 72 -1.09 -7.68 -2.46
CA VAL A 72 -0.96 -8.77 -3.44
C VAL A 72 -0.19 -9.96 -2.88
N THR A 73 0.81 -9.72 -2.01
CA THR A 73 1.52 -10.79 -1.29
C THR A 73 0.57 -11.55 -0.37
N GLY A 74 -0.33 -10.86 0.33
CA GLY A 74 -1.37 -11.48 1.16
C GLY A 74 -2.40 -12.30 0.36
N LYS A 75 -2.39 -12.21 -0.98
CA LYS A 75 -3.22 -13.01 -1.89
C LYS A 75 -2.42 -14.13 -2.59
N ASP A 76 -1.13 -14.28 -2.29
CA ASP A 76 -0.21 -15.22 -2.94
C ASP A 76 -0.12 -15.02 -4.47
N LEU A 77 -0.11 -13.75 -4.91
CA LEU A 77 -0.10 -13.38 -6.33
C LEU A 77 1.07 -12.45 -6.71
N TRP A 78 1.99 -12.16 -5.79
CA TRP A 78 3.11 -11.24 -6.04
C TRP A 78 4.00 -11.68 -7.21
N GLY A 79 4.08 -12.99 -7.45
CA GLY A 79 4.75 -13.60 -8.60
C GLY A 79 4.29 -13.07 -9.97
N HIS A 80 3.06 -12.59 -10.09
CA HIS A 80 2.54 -11.97 -11.31
C HIS A 80 3.00 -10.52 -11.51
N VAL A 81 3.46 -9.86 -10.45
CA VAL A 81 3.93 -8.47 -10.44
C VAL A 81 5.44 -8.41 -10.65
N ASP A 82 6.20 -9.22 -9.91
CA ASP A 82 7.67 -9.27 -10.00
C ASP A 82 8.18 -10.12 -11.18
N GLY A 83 7.31 -10.91 -11.81
CA GLY A 83 7.63 -11.77 -12.96
C GLY A 83 8.14 -13.15 -12.58
N ASN A 84 8.18 -13.51 -11.29
CA ASN A 84 8.60 -14.84 -10.83
C ASN A 84 7.57 -15.94 -11.13
N SER A 85 6.35 -15.59 -11.54
CA SER A 85 5.35 -16.51 -12.11
C SER A 85 5.27 -16.30 -13.62
N PRO A 86 6.15 -16.92 -14.42
CA PRO A 86 6.17 -16.75 -15.87
C PRO A 86 4.88 -17.28 -16.51
N ILE A 87 4.54 -16.74 -17.67
CA ILE A 87 3.41 -17.20 -18.48
C ILE A 87 3.64 -18.68 -18.86
N PRO A 88 2.71 -19.60 -18.52
CA PRO A 88 2.79 -20.99 -18.97
C PRO A 88 2.66 -21.08 -20.48
N ASP A 89 3.29 -22.10 -21.08
CA ASP A 89 3.17 -22.32 -22.52
C ASP A 89 1.72 -22.67 -22.92
N LYS A 90 1.17 -21.89 -23.85
CA LYS A 90 -0.19 -22.06 -24.37
C LYS A 90 -0.39 -23.38 -25.08
N ASP A 91 0.66 -23.90 -25.72
CA ASP A 91 0.56 -25.08 -26.57
C ASP A 91 0.69 -26.37 -25.74
N THR A 92 1.43 -26.30 -24.62
CA THR A 92 1.70 -27.45 -23.77
C THR A 92 0.72 -27.57 -22.60
N THR A 93 0.31 -26.45 -21.95
CA THR A 93 -0.54 -26.48 -20.75
C THR A 93 -1.70 -25.48 -20.79
N LYS A 94 -2.61 -25.65 -21.76
CA LYS A 94 -3.81 -24.79 -21.96
C LYS A 94 -4.60 -24.46 -20.69
N VAL A 95 -4.82 -25.45 -19.81
CA VAL A 95 -5.58 -25.28 -18.56
C VAL A 95 -4.82 -24.39 -17.57
N GLU A 96 -3.51 -24.56 -17.46
CA GLU A 96 -2.66 -23.77 -16.57
C GLU A 96 -2.49 -22.34 -17.09
N HIS A 97 -2.29 -22.18 -18.41
CA HIS A 97 -2.28 -20.88 -19.06
C HIS A 97 -3.59 -20.11 -18.82
N ALA A 98 -4.75 -20.76 -18.95
CA ALA A 98 -6.04 -20.13 -18.67
C ALA A 98 -6.16 -19.69 -17.20
N LYS A 99 -5.77 -20.54 -16.25
CA LYS A 99 -5.75 -20.19 -14.82
C LYS A 99 -4.81 -19.03 -14.51
N TRP A 100 -3.61 -19.03 -15.09
CA TRP A 100 -2.64 -17.95 -14.97
C TRP A 100 -3.21 -16.64 -15.51
N THR A 101 -3.86 -16.67 -16.68
CA THR A 101 -4.46 -15.48 -17.32
C THR A 101 -5.54 -14.86 -16.43
N VAL A 102 -6.36 -15.67 -15.77
CA VAL A 102 -7.39 -15.18 -14.84
C VAL A 102 -6.75 -14.48 -13.63
N LYS A 103 -5.70 -15.08 -13.04
CA LYS A 103 -4.96 -14.49 -11.91
C LYS A 103 -4.25 -13.19 -12.30
N ASP A 104 -3.58 -13.17 -13.45
CA ASP A 104 -2.92 -11.97 -13.97
C ASP A 104 -3.94 -10.84 -14.21
N ALA A 105 -5.10 -11.16 -14.80
CA ALA A 105 -6.18 -10.20 -15.00
C ALA A 105 -6.76 -9.66 -13.68
N GLN A 106 -6.81 -10.47 -12.61
CA GLN A 106 -7.20 -10.00 -11.27
C GLN A 106 -6.22 -8.95 -10.74
N VAL A 107 -4.90 -9.23 -10.84
CA VAL A 107 -3.88 -8.28 -10.40
C VAL A 107 -3.91 -7.01 -11.25
N MET A 108 -4.09 -7.12 -12.57
CA MET A 108 -4.27 -5.97 -13.46
C MET A 108 -5.50 -5.13 -13.04
N ALA A 109 -6.62 -5.76 -12.70
CA ALA A 109 -7.80 -5.05 -12.22
C ALA A 109 -7.53 -4.29 -10.91
N TRP A 110 -6.76 -4.87 -9.99
CA TRP A 110 -6.35 -4.18 -8.76
C TRP A 110 -5.38 -3.01 -9.02
N ILE A 111 -4.44 -3.15 -9.96
CA ILE A 111 -3.59 -2.02 -10.39
C ILE A 111 -4.48 -0.90 -10.91
N LEU A 112 -5.38 -1.19 -11.87
CA LEU A 112 -6.26 -0.19 -12.47
C LEU A 112 -7.21 0.46 -11.46
N GLY A 113 -7.68 -0.30 -10.48
CA GLY A 113 -8.55 0.20 -9.40
C GLY A 113 -7.83 1.06 -8.35
N SER A 114 -6.51 0.92 -8.22
CA SER A 114 -5.71 1.60 -7.19
C SER A 114 -4.94 2.83 -7.68
N ILE A 115 -5.14 3.24 -8.94
CA ILE A 115 -4.48 4.41 -9.54
C ILE A 115 -5.48 5.49 -9.95
N ASP A 116 -5.02 6.73 -10.10
CA ASP A 116 -5.87 7.83 -10.58
C ASP A 116 -6.33 7.60 -12.03
N PRO A 117 -7.57 8.01 -12.39
CA PRO A 117 -8.14 7.75 -13.71
C PRO A 117 -7.32 8.34 -14.88
N ASN A 118 -6.59 9.43 -14.64
CA ASN A 118 -5.69 10.04 -15.62
C ASN A 118 -4.45 9.17 -15.92
N ILE A 119 -4.05 8.27 -15.02
CA ILE A 119 -2.93 7.33 -15.20
C ILE A 119 -3.39 6.06 -15.94
N VAL A 120 -4.64 5.64 -15.73
CA VAL A 120 -5.22 4.40 -16.28
C VAL A 120 -5.01 4.28 -17.80
N LEU A 121 -5.22 5.37 -18.55
CA LEU A 121 -5.09 5.35 -20.01
C LEU A 121 -3.68 5.02 -20.49
N ASN A 122 -2.66 5.38 -19.71
CA ASN A 122 -1.26 5.08 -20.02
C ASN A 122 -0.94 3.59 -19.93
N LEU A 123 -1.79 2.81 -19.24
CA LEU A 123 -1.57 1.37 -19.06
C LEU A 123 -2.15 0.50 -20.18
N ARG A 124 -2.97 1.05 -21.07
CA ARG A 124 -3.64 0.32 -22.16
C ARG A 124 -2.71 -0.53 -23.05
N PRO A 125 -1.46 -0.10 -23.36
CA PRO A 125 -0.56 -0.91 -24.19
C PRO A 125 -0.06 -2.20 -23.52
N TYR A 126 -0.04 -2.24 -22.18
CA TYR A 126 0.53 -3.36 -21.42
C TYR A 126 -0.47 -4.49 -21.26
N LYS A 127 0.02 -5.73 -21.37
CA LYS A 127 -0.81 -6.94 -21.47
C LYS A 127 -0.73 -7.86 -20.26
N THR A 128 0.13 -7.53 -19.30
CA THR A 128 0.30 -8.31 -18.08
C THR A 128 0.41 -7.40 -16.86
N ALA A 129 0.15 -7.93 -15.67
CA ALA A 129 0.33 -7.19 -14.43
C ALA A 129 1.79 -6.72 -14.26
N ALA A 130 2.77 -7.59 -14.52
CA ALA A 130 4.19 -7.26 -14.48
C ALA A 130 4.57 -6.09 -15.41
N THR A 131 4.04 -6.06 -16.63
CA THR A 131 4.36 -4.97 -17.58
C THR A 131 3.72 -3.64 -17.19
N MET A 132 2.49 -3.67 -16.65
CA MET A 132 1.86 -2.48 -16.07
C MET A 132 2.64 -1.95 -14.86
N TRP A 133 3.02 -2.83 -13.94
CA TRP A 133 3.81 -2.50 -12.76
C TRP A 133 5.15 -1.87 -13.13
N ASN A 134 5.90 -2.49 -14.05
CA ASN A 134 7.20 -1.99 -14.49
C ASN A 134 7.12 -0.61 -15.14
N TYR A 135 6.05 -0.32 -15.90
CA TYR A 135 5.82 1.01 -16.42
C TYR A 135 5.56 2.03 -15.31
N LEU A 136 4.65 1.72 -14.38
CA LEU A 136 4.35 2.60 -13.25
C LEU A 136 5.59 2.88 -12.41
N LYS A 137 6.38 1.84 -12.12
CA LYS A 137 7.68 1.95 -11.48
C LYS A 137 8.57 2.91 -12.25
N LYS A 138 8.82 2.65 -13.53
CA LYS A 138 9.71 3.46 -14.36
C LYS A 138 9.32 4.95 -14.41
N VAL A 139 8.03 5.26 -14.51
CA VAL A 139 7.55 6.65 -14.69
C VAL A 139 7.42 7.38 -13.36
N TYR A 140 6.88 6.72 -12.33
CA TYR A 140 6.53 7.39 -11.08
C TYR A 140 7.53 7.16 -9.95
N SER A 141 8.48 6.22 -10.08
CA SER A 141 9.65 6.17 -9.20
C SER A 141 10.65 7.30 -9.50
N GLN A 142 10.66 7.88 -10.72
CA GLN A 142 11.53 9.02 -11.06
C GLN A 142 11.28 10.23 -10.17
N ASN A 143 10.02 10.45 -9.77
CA ASN A 143 9.70 11.50 -8.81
C ASN A 143 10.37 11.22 -7.45
N ASN A 144 10.50 9.96 -7.04
CA ASN A 144 11.23 9.61 -5.83
C ASN A 144 12.73 9.85 -6.00
N GLU A 145 13.32 9.54 -7.14
CA GLU A 145 14.76 9.79 -7.39
C GLU A 145 15.08 11.29 -7.43
N ALA A 146 14.30 12.09 -8.18
CA ALA A 146 14.46 13.54 -8.19
C ALA A 146 14.21 14.16 -6.81
N ARG A 147 13.22 13.65 -6.08
CA ARG A 147 12.92 14.10 -4.72
C ARG A 147 14.02 13.72 -3.74
N ARG A 148 14.57 12.50 -3.85
CA ARG A 148 15.69 12.01 -3.06
C ARG A 148 16.92 12.88 -3.32
N PHE A 149 17.26 13.13 -4.58
CA PHE A 149 18.35 14.03 -4.95
C PHE A 149 18.18 15.42 -4.34
N GLN A 150 16.98 16.00 -4.43
CA GLN A 150 16.71 17.30 -3.81
C GLN A 150 16.87 17.25 -2.28
N LEU A 151 16.38 16.20 -1.62
CA LEU A 151 16.52 16.04 -0.17
C LEU A 151 17.99 15.82 0.24
N GLU A 152 18.77 15.06 -0.52
CA GLU A 152 20.21 14.90 -0.31
C GLU A 152 20.92 16.25 -0.45
N HIS A 153 20.58 17.04 -1.47
CA HIS A 153 21.10 18.39 -1.64
C HIS A 153 20.72 19.29 -0.46
N ASP A 154 19.43 19.35 -0.10
CA ASP A 154 18.92 20.16 1.00
C ASP A 154 19.63 19.80 2.31
N ILE A 155 19.75 18.50 2.62
CA ILE A 155 20.50 18.00 3.79
C ILE A 155 21.97 18.42 3.71
N ALA A 156 22.63 18.28 2.56
CA ALA A 156 24.03 18.61 2.37
C ALA A 156 24.30 20.11 2.55
N THR A 157 23.41 20.99 2.10
CA THR A 157 23.58 22.44 2.21
C THR A 157 23.03 23.03 3.50
N PHE A 158 22.14 22.32 4.21
CA PHE A 158 21.53 22.83 5.45
C PHE A 158 22.59 23.09 6.52
N ARG A 159 22.46 24.22 7.22
CA ARG A 159 23.34 24.71 8.29
C ARG A 159 22.51 25.36 9.38
N GLN A 160 23.05 25.45 10.59
CA GLN A 160 22.37 26.10 11.71
C GLN A 160 22.14 27.59 11.44
N ASP A 161 23.15 28.28 10.91
CA ASP A 161 23.12 29.72 10.62
C ASP A 161 22.58 30.54 11.82
N SER A 162 21.49 31.27 11.63
CA SER A 162 20.83 32.10 12.65
C SER A 162 19.74 31.38 13.43
N LEU A 163 19.52 30.09 13.20
CA LEU A 163 18.48 29.32 13.89
C LEU A 163 18.90 29.00 15.33
N SER A 164 17.90 28.93 16.21
CA SER A 164 18.07 28.32 17.53
C SER A 164 18.42 26.83 17.39
N ILE A 165 19.03 26.23 18.40
CA ILE A 165 19.33 24.78 18.39
C ILE A 165 18.04 23.97 18.23
N SER A 166 16.95 24.39 18.89
CA SER A 166 15.64 23.73 18.78
C SER A 166 15.07 23.76 17.36
N ASP A 167 15.07 24.94 16.71
CA ASP A 167 14.54 25.08 15.35
C ASP A 167 15.41 24.36 14.32
N PHE A 168 16.74 24.43 14.50
CA PHE A 168 17.70 23.71 13.67
C PHE A 168 17.48 22.19 13.76
N TYR A 169 17.37 21.65 14.97
CA TYR A 169 17.09 20.23 15.19
C TYR A 169 15.79 19.79 14.53
N SER A 170 14.71 20.53 14.77
CA SER A 170 13.39 20.19 14.24
C SER A 170 13.38 20.15 12.72
N GLN A 171 13.97 21.15 12.06
CA GLN A 171 14.05 21.20 10.61
C GLN A 171 14.97 20.11 10.04
N PHE A 172 16.11 19.85 10.69
CA PHE A 172 17.04 18.79 10.28
C PHE A 172 16.41 17.40 10.35
N ILE A 173 15.72 17.09 11.45
CA ILE A 173 15.00 15.80 11.61
C ILE A 173 13.90 15.67 10.56
N ASN A 174 13.17 16.75 10.26
CA ASN A 174 12.13 16.73 9.22
C ASN A 174 12.69 16.45 7.82
N LEU A 175 13.86 17.00 7.48
CA LEU A 175 14.54 16.70 6.21
C LEU A 175 14.95 15.22 6.16
N TRP A 176 15.59 14.73 7.22
CA TRP A 176 16.01 13.34 7.30
C TRP A 176 14.85 12.35 7.29
N ALA A 177 13.74 12.65 7.97
CA ALA A 177 12.54 11.81 7.96
C ALA A 177 12.02 11.64 6.53
N LYS A 178 11.91 12.74 5.77
CA LYS A 178 11.50 12.72 4.35
C LYS A 178 12.48 11.94 3.48
N TYR A 179 13.78 12.05 3.73
CA TYR A 179 14.80 11.29 3.00
C TYR A 179 14.70 9.79 3.30
N THR A 180 14.63 9.41 4.57
CA THR A 180 14.55 8.00 4.97
C THR A 180 13.26 7.33 4.54
N ASP A 181 12.15 8.06 4.45
CA ASP A 181 10.88 7.54 3.92
C ASP A 181 11.03 7.03 2.48
N ILE A 182 11.82 7.74 1.65
CA ILE A 182 12.11 7.32 0.28
C ILE A 182 13.10 6.14 0.29
N VAL A 183 14.20 6.26 1.03
CA VAL A 183 15.27 5.25 0.99
C VAL A 183 14.82 3.91 1.58
N TYR A 184 14.05 3.93 2.67
CA TYR A 184 13.63 2.70 3.35
C TYR A 184 12.50 1.97 2.64
N ALA A 185 11.72 2.66 1.82
CA ALA A 185 10.65 2.02 1.06
C ALA A 185 11.16 1.03 -0.01
N ASP A 186 12.37 1.25 -0.53
CA ASP A 186 12.98 0.39 -1.56
C ASP A 186 13.90 -0.69 -0.97
N LEU A 187 14.07 -0.75 0.36
CA LEU A 187 14.98 -1.69 1.00
C LEU A 187 14.29 -3.00 1.41
N PRO A 188 14.94 -4.16 1.18
CA PRO A 188 14.47 -5.43 1.72
C PRO A 188 14.61 -5.44 3.26
N TYR A 189 13.70 -6.14 3.93
CA TYR A 189 13.66 -6.23 5.40
C TYR A 189 15.00 -6.64 6.03
N GLU A 190 15.69 -7.60 5.40
CA GLU A 190 17.00 -8.13 5.83
C GLU A 190 18.06 -7.03 6.03
N GLY A 191 18.02 -5.97 5.22
CA GLY A 191 19.03 -4.91 5.19
C GLY A 191 18.66 -3.66 5.98
N LEU A 192 17.41 -3.55 6.43
CA LEU A 192 16.87 -2.31 6.99
C LEU A 192 17.59 -1.88 8.28
N SER A 193 17.84 -2.83 9.19
CA SER A 193 18.47 -2.55 10.49
C SER A 193 19.89 -2.00 10.34
N SER A 194 20.72 -2.61 9.48
CA SER A 194 22.10 -2.15 9.25
C SER A 194 22.13 -0.75 8.63
N VAL A 195 21.25 -0.46 7.67
CA VAL A 195 21.15 0.87 7.06
C VAL A 195 20.67 1.89 8.09
N GLN A 196 19.70 1.55 8.95
CA GLN A 196 19.23 2.44 10.01
C GLN A 196 20.36 2.84 10.97
N THR A 197 21.19 1.89 11.41
CA THR A 197 22.34 2.19 12.27
C THR A 197 23.34 3.15 11.60
N VAL A 198 23.63 2.94 10.31
CA VAL A 198 24.52 3.83 9.54
C VAL A 198 23.90 5.22 9.40
N HIS A 199 22.59 5.31 9.11
CA HIS A 199 21.89 6.58 9.02
C HIS A 199 21.79 7.30 10.37
N GLU A 200 21.60 6.60 11.49
CA GLU A 200 21.63 7.21 12.84
C GLU A 200 22.99 7.85 13.13
N THR A 201 24.06 7.14 12.82
CA THR A 201 25.43 7.64 12.94
C THR A 201 25.63 8.86 12.03
N THR A 202 25.27 8.75 10.75
CA THR A 202 25.41 9.82 9.76
C THR A 202 24.59 11.06 10.12
N LYS A 203 23.35 10.87 10.60
CA LYS A 203 22.47 11.94 11.07
C LYS A 203 23.12 12.72 12.20
N ARG A 204 23.63 12.03 13.22
CA ARG A 204 24.34 12.65 14.35
C ARG A 204 25.55 13.45 13.87
N ASP A 205 26.40 12.83 13.07
CA ASP A 205 27.65 13.44 12.65
C ASP A 205 27.40 14.67 11.78
N GLN A 206 26.46 14.58 10.82
CA GLN A 206 26.07 15.73 10.02
C GLN A 206 25.43 16.84 10.85
N PHE A 207 24.54 16.51 11.80
CA PHE A 207 23.94 17.50 12.69
C PHE A 207 25.02 18.30 13.42
N LEU A 208 26.00 17.62 14.00
CA LEU A 208 27.12 18.24 14.71
C LEU A 208 28.08 19.01 13.78
N MET A 209 28.34 18.53 12.58
CA MET A 209 29.18 19.22 11.59
C MET A 209 28.57 20.52 11.08
N LYS A 210 27.24 20.66 11.15
CA LYS A 210 26.46 21.76 10.60
C LYS A 210 26.12 22.85 11.61
N LEU A 211 26.57 22.69 12.85
CA LEU A 211 26.47 23.69 13.91
C LEU A 211 27.34 24.91 13.61
N ARG A 212 26.96 26.05 14.20
CA ARG A 212 27.74 27.29 14.14
C ARG A 212 29.04 27.18 14.93
N SER A 213 30.01 28.03 14.61
CA SER A 213 31.34 28.06 15.24
C SER A 213 31.30 28.16 16.77
N ASP A 214 30.30 28.83 17.33
CA ASP A 214 30.15 29.04 18.78
C ASP A 214 29.97 27.71 19.55
N PHE A 215 29.55 26.65 18.85
CA PHE A 215 29.36 25.31 19.40
C PHE A 215 30.55 24.38 19.13
N GLU A 216 31.68 24.84 18.57
CA GLU A 216 32.81 23.96 18.25
C GLU A 216 33.39 23.25 19.47
N GLY A 217 33.47 23.96 20.61
CA GLY A 217 33.99 23.39 21.86
C GLY A 217 33.13 22.21 22.36
N ILE A 218 31.81 22.39 22.41
CA ILE A 218 30.88 21.33 22.83
C ILE A 218 30.82 20.20 21.80
N ARG A 219 30.86 20.51 20.50
CA ARG A 219 30.96 19.51 19.43
C ARG A 219 32.18 18.61 19.63
N SER A 220 33.36 19.19 19.87
CA SER A 220 34.58 18.40 20.11
C SER A 220 34.47 17.56 21.38
N ASN A 221 33.89 18.09 22.46
CA ASN A 221 33.65 17.32 23.67
C ASN A 221 32.74 16.10 23.41
N LEU A 222 31.60 16.32 22.74
CA LEU A 222 30.63 15.28 22.41
C LEU A 222 31.26 14.16 21.57
N MET A 223 32.09 14.51 20.57
CA MET A 223 32.77 13.53 19.72
C MET A 223 33.86 12.72 20.43
N ASN A 224 34.46 13.26 21.49
CA ASN A 224 35.50 12.58 22.25
C ASN A 224 34.96 11.68 23.37
N ARG A 225 33.65 11.64 23.61
CA ARG A 225 33.03 10.75 24.61
C ARG A 225 33.07 9.29 24.15
N ASN A 226 33.23 8.38 25.11
CA ASN A 226 33.18 6.94 24.87
C ASN A 226 32.17 6.26 25.80
N PRO A 227 31.06 5.69 25.27
CA PRO A 227 30.67 5.68 23.86
C PRO A 227 30.25 7.06 23.35
N VAL A 228 30.31 7.26 22.03
CA VAL A 228 29.84 8.49 21.39
C VAL A 228 28.33 8.63 21.63
N PRO A 229 27.84 9.78 22.13
CA PRO A 229 26.44 9.97 22.48
C PRO A 229 25.51 9.81 21.27
N SER A 230 24.24 9.51 21.55
CA SER A 230 23.17 9.53 20.55
C SER A 230 22.88 10.97 20.10
N LEU A 231 22.14 11.10 19.00
CA LEU A 231 21.70 12.41 18.50
C LEU A 231 20.85 13.16 19.54
N ASP A 232 19.92 12.49 20.23
CA ASP A 232 19.09 13.11 21.27
C ASP A 232 19.91 13.60 22.46
N ALA A 233 20.92 12.82 22.89
CA ALA A 233 21.83 13.24 23.94
C ALA A 233 22.66 14.46 23.52
N CYS A 234 23.13 14.49 22.26
CA CYS A 234 23.82 15.66 21.72
C CYS A 234 22.91 16.90 21.70
N PHE A 235 21.66 16.74 21.28
CA PHE A 235 20.67 17.81 21.22
C PHE A 235 20.42 18.44 22.61
N ASN A 236 20.21 17.62 23.64
CA ASN A 236 19.99 18.10 25.01
C ASN A 236 21.18 18.90 25.54
N ASP A 237 22.41 18.41 25.34
CA ASP A 237 23.63 19.11 25.76
C ASP A 237 23.80 20.45 25.04
N LEU A 238 23.44 20.50 23.75
CA LEU A 238 23.48 21.73 22.96
C LEU A 238 22.43 22.76 23.40
N LEU A 239 21.24 22.34 23.80
CA LEU A 239 20.22 23.24 24.36
C LEU A 239 20.74 23.91 25.65
N HIS A 240 21.37 23.16 26.54
CA HIS A 240 21.99 23.72 27.74
C HIS A 240 23.12 24.69 27.40
N GLN A 241 23.92 24.39 26.39
CA GLN A 241 24.99 25.28 25.96
C GLN A 241 24.46 26.58 25.33
N GLU A 242 23.40 26.51 24.53
CA GLU A 242 22.77 27.69 23.95
C GLU A 242 22.24 28.63 25.04
N GLN A 243 21.58 28.10 26.08
CA GLN A 243 21.14 28.90 27.23
C GLN A 243 22.30 29.61 27.93
N ARG A 244 23.43 28.93 28.11
CA ARG A 244 24.64 29.51 28.74
C ARG A 244 25.30 30.60 27.90
N LEU A 245 25.14 30.58 26.57
CA LEU A 245 25.68 31.61 25.68
C LEU A 245 24.79 32.86 25.62
N LEU A 246 23.51 32.74 26.00
CA LEU A 246 22.56 33.85 26.06
C LEU A 246 22.63 34.65 27.38
N THR A 247 23.24 34.08 28.42
CA THR A 247 23.46 34.71 29.74
C THR A 247 24.85 35.33 29.85
#